data_AF-A0A7J3NPA2-F1
#
_entry.id   AF-A0A7J3NPA2-F1
#
_cell.length_a   1.000
_cell.length_b   1.000
_cell.length_c   1.000
_cell.angle_alpha   90.00
_cell.angle_beta   90.00
_cell.angle_gamma   90.00
#
_symmetry.space_group_name_H-M   'P 1'
#
loop_
_entity.id
_entity.type
_entity.pdbx_description
1 polymer ?
#
loop_
_entity_poly.entity_id
_entity_poly.type
_entity_poly.pdbx_seq_one_letter_code
_entity_poly.pdbx_strand_id
1 'polypeptide(L)'
;MCSNKTLISCRLCTLFSRGRCDNEKRELHIRWRVEREGNAGALVIRWIGCSLGCGVCYVSQKDANPSIKVNKGTEQIAVCQVKEWFFNNPAVNVRTNNKDYIKWARIQGGEPFLYWERAVATIELAKLSLKWMLEQGANLEPRVVIQTNGIWFADAPRNEIEEIVNEMLSVVNEVKSGRICIELSFKGPNPKIAEEYALARIPKEDTKSYIKNVFKKQVDGFKRLREAVIQHVWSKGCSRVAIYPVAGFGPCLNGFIPIDGTQKEIYPLFHPSTWDSCFDKIIRIFRKDVTVSSCVYRDYRQRFNNVILIPMEVMEAKKFQRGGQPT
;
A
#
# COMPACT_ATOMS: atom_id res chain seq x y z
N MET A 1 37.60 27.76 4.33
CA MET A 1 36.84 27.03 5.37
C MET A 1 35.77 26.19 4.69
N CYS A 2 36.12 24.98 4.25
CA CYS A 2 35.19 24.00 3.70
C CYS A 2 34.84 23.03 4.83
N SER A 3 33.61 23.04 5.30
CA SER A 3 33.16 22.12 6.34
C SER A 3 32.80 20.76 5.74
N ASN A 4 33.36 19.73 6.36
CA ASN A 4 33.17 18.31 6.10
C ASN A 4 31.68 17.95 6.00
N LYS A 5 31.20 17.62 4.80
CA LYS A 5 30.01 16.78 4.63
C LYS A 5 30.47 15.32 4.68
N THR A 6 30.30 14.72 5.84
CA THR A 6 30.40 13.28 6.06
C THR A 6 29.53 12.56 5.03
N LEU A 7 30.19 11.88 4.09
CA LEU A 7 29.57 10.92 3.17
C LEU A 7 28.99 9.78 4.00
N ILE A 8 27.72 9.90 4.39
CA ILE A 8 26.92 8.77 4.81
C ILE A 8 26.71 7.93 3.55
N SER A 9 27.57 6.92 3.38
CA SER A 9 27.40 5.84 2.40
C SER A 9 26.03 5.21 2.61
N CYS A 10 25.06 5.66 1.81
CA CYS A 10 23.70 5.17 1.87
C CYS A 10 23.60 3.94 0.95
N ARG A 11 23.11 2.82 1.49
CA ARG A 11 22.73 1.60 0.72
C ARG A 11 21.86 1.90 -0.51
N LEU A 12 21.19 3.06 -0.54
CA LEU A 12 20.47 3.58 -1.70
C LEU A 12 21.39 3.76 -2.91
N CYS A 13 22.61 4.27 -2.76
CA CYS A 13 23.53 4.47 -3.89
C CYS A 13 23.92 3.15 -4.57
N THR A 14 24.03 2.04 -3.83
CA THR A 14 24.32 0.71 -4.41
C THR A 14 23.11 0.03 -5.05
N LEU A 15 21.88 0.37 -4.63
CA LEU A 15 20.66 -0.13 -5.27
C LEU A 15 20.30 0.66 -6.54
N PHE A 16 20.63 1.96 -6.58
CA PHE A 16 20.38 2.84 -7.74
C PHE A 16 21.49 2.82 -8.80
N SER A 17 22.65 2.21 -8.53
CA SER A 17 23.76 2.14 -9.49
C SER A 17 23.66 1.01 -10.52
N ARG A 18 22.60 0.17 -10.47
CA ARG A 18 22.31 -0.83 -11.51
C ARG A 18 21.61 -0.15 -12.68
N GLY A 19 22.41 0.22 -13.67
CA GLY A 19 22.09 1.20 -14.72
C GLY A 19 20.80 0.95 -15.51
N ARG A 20 19.96 1.98 -15.51
CA ARG A 20 19.16 2.43 -16.66
C ARG A 20 19.23 3.96 -16.68
N CYS A 21 20.32 4.49 -17.23
CA CYS A 21 20.62 5.93 -17.34
C CYS A 21 19.95 6.61 -18.56
N ASP A 22 18.78 6.15 -18.98
CA ASP A 22 17.98 6.86 -19.98
C ASP A 22 16.59 7.10 -19.39
N ASN A 23 16.43 8.19 -18.67
CA ASN A 23 15.14 8.81 -18.40
C ASN A 23 15.38 10.26 -17.98
N GLU A 24 14.80 11.20 -18.72
CA GLU A 24 14.50 12.53 -18.20
C GLU A 24 14.01 12.39 -16.76
N LYS A 25 14.64 13.11 -15.82
CA LYS A 25 14.28 13.04 -14.40
C LYS A 25 12.82 13.42 -14.26
N ARG A 26 11.93 12.42 -14.18
CA ARG A 26 10.50 12.63 -13.98
C ARG A 26 10.33 13.34 -12.66
N GLU A 27 9.79 14.55 -12.70
CA GLU A 27 9.50 15.30 -11.48
C GLU A 27 8.39 14.57 -10.72
N LEU A 28 8.72 13.99 -9.57
CA LEU A 28 7.78 13.28 -8.73
C LEU A 28 7.27 14.18 -7.64
N HIS A 29 6.05 13.85 -7.23
CA HIS A 29 5.34 14.59 -6.22
C HIS A 29 4.96 13.62 -5.10
N ILE A 30 5.23 14.01 -3.85
CA ILE A 30 4.88 13.25 -2.66
C ILE A 30 4.27 14.19 -1.62
N ARG A 31 3.33 13.68 -0.83
CA ARG A 31 2.71 14.39 0.30
C ARG A 31 2.69 13.50 1.52
N TRP A 32 2.77 14.07 2.71
CA TRP A 32 2.50 13.33 3.94
C TRP A 32 1.76 14.20 4.94
N ARG A 33 0.95 13.55 5.78
CA ARG A 33 0.19 14.21 6.84
C ARG A 33 -0.10 13.23 7.96
N VAL A 34 -0.14 13.75 9.19
CA VAL A 34 -0.71 13.05 10.33
C VAL A 34 -2.22 13.25 10.30
N GLU A 35 -2.96 12.17 10.14
CA GLU A 35 -4.42 12.15 10.09
C GLU A 35 -4.96 11.20 11.17
N ARG A 36 -6.25 11.30 11.46
CA ARG A 36 -6.95 10.26 12.20
C ARG A 36 -7.50 9.27 11.20
N GLU A 37 -7.05 8.03 11.26
CA GLU A 37 -7.77 6.94 10.60
C GLU A 37 -8.43 6.13 11.72
N GLY A 38 -9.75 5.93 11.67
CA GLY A 38 -10.48 5.23 12.73
C GLY A 38 -10.25 5.81 14.13
N ASN A 39 -9.76 4.98 15.08
CA ASN A 39 -9.57 5.37 16.48
C ASN A 39 -8.11 5.65 16.87
N ALA A 40 -7.20 5.82 15.91
CA ALA A 40 -5.78 6.06 16.20
C ALA A 40 -5.19 7.12 15.26
N GLY A 41 -4.01 7.61 15.63
CA GLY A 41 -3.21 8.42 14.74
C GLY A 41 -2.58 7.60 13.63
N ALA A 42 -2.59 8.19 12.44
CA ALA A 42 -2.07 7.64 11.21
C ALA A 42 -1.06 8.62 10.60
N LEU A 43 0.14 8.15 10.27
CA LEU A 43 0.98 8.86 9.31
C LEU A 43 0.56 8.43 7.90
N VAL A 44 0.02 9.34 7.10
CA VAL A 44 -0.38 9.01 5.73
C VAL A 44 0.61 9.62 4.76
N ILE A 45 1.32 8.78 4.01
CA ILE A 45 2.27 9.16 2.97
C ILE A 45 1.62 8.82 1.61
N ARG A 46 1.57 9.81 0.72
CA ARG A 46 0.88 9.73 -0.57
C ARG A 46 1.85 9.98 -1.71
N TRP A 47 2.08 8.95 -2.52
CA TRP A 47 2.70 9.13 -3.83
C TRP A 47 1.73 9.80 -4.79
N ILE A 48 2.25 10.55 -5.75
CA ILE A 48 1.48 11.13 -6.86
C ILE A 48 1.99 10.52 -8.16
N GLY A 49 1.06 10.33 -9.09
CA GLY A 49 1.27 9.55 -10.31
C GLY A 49 0.87 8.10 -10.10
N CYS A 50 -0.07 7.66 -10.94
CA CYS A 50 -0.61 6.31 -11.00
C CYS A 50 -0.61 5.87 -12.47
N SER A 51 -0.58 4.57 -12.71
CA SER A 51 -0.78 4.02 -14.04
C SER A 51 -2.26 3.82 -14.41
N LEU A 52 -3.18 4.18 -13.52
CA LEU A 52 -4.62 4.10 -13.70
C LEU A 52 -5.26 5.49 -13.65
N GLY A 53 -6.41 5.63 -14.31
CA GLY A 53 -7.24 6.84 -14.34
C GLY A 53 -8.63 6.57 -13.79
N CYS A 54 -8.73 6.16 -12.52
CA CYS A 54 -10.00 5.67 -11.97
C CYS A 54 -11.08 6.75 -11.93
N GLY A 55 -12.34 6.37 -12.16
CA GLY A 55 -13.50 7.28 -12.16
C GLY A 55 -13.65 8.04 -10.84
N VAL A 56 -13.52 7.33 -9.71
CA VAL A 56 -13.50 7.92 -8.36
C VAL A 56 -12.11 7.79 -7.75
N CYS A 57 -11.17 8.61 -8.25
CA CYS A 57 -9.80 8.60 -7.76
C CYS A 57 -9.64 9.47 -6.49
N TYR A 58 -9.41 8.83 -5.34
CA TYR A 58 -9.17 9.49 -4.04
C TYR A 58 -8.11 10.58 -4.12
N VAL A 59 -7.03 10.22 -4.81
CA VAL A 59 -5.83 11.02 -4.99
C VAL A 59 -6.19 12.29 -5.73
N SER A 60 -6.92 12.19 -6.84
CA SER A 60 -7.30 13.36 -7.63
C SER A 60 -8.20 14.38 -6.91
N GLN A 61 -9.06 13.95 -5.97
CA GLN A 61 -9.94 14.85 -5.23
C GLN A 61 -9.22 15.53 -4.07
N LYS A 62 -8.41 14.80 -3.30
CA LYS A 62 -7.62 15.39 -2.21
C LYS A 62 -6.38 16.13 -2.71
N ASP A 63 -5.83 15.73 -3.86
CA ASP A 63 -4.68 16.40 -4.47
C ASP A 63 -5.05 17.72 -5.14
N ALA A 64 -6.32 17.88 -5.52
CA ALA A 64 -6.88 19.15 -5.97
C ALA A 64 -7.04 20.18 -4.84
N ASN A 65 -6.86 19.80 -3.56
CA ASN A 65 -6.85 20.78 -2.47
C ASN A 65 -5.50 21.54 -2.47
N PRO A 66 -5.49 22.85 -2.82
CA PRO A 66 -4.27 23.64 -2.87
C PRO A 66 -3.66 23.90 -1.49
N SER A 67 -4.41 23.70 -0.41
CA SER A 67 -3.93 23.91 0.96
C SER A 67 -2.96 22.82 1.45
N ILE A 68 -2.80 21.73 0.69
CA ILE A 68 -1.90 20.62 1.06
C ILE A 68 -0.61 20.75 0.25
N LYS A 69 0.50 21.03 0.93
CA LYS A 69 1.82 21.18 0.30
C LYS A 69 2.20 19.93 -0.48
N VAL A 70 2.61 20.13 -1.73
CA VAL A 70 3.18 19.11 -2.60
C VAL A 70 4.68 19.24 -2.59
N ASN A 71 5.40 18.17 -2.25
CA ASN A 71 6.85 18.19 -2.30
C ASN A 71 7.32 17.56 -3.61
N LYS A 72 8.25 18.24 -4.28
CA LYS A 72 8.82 17.87 -5.58
C LYS A 72 10.17 17.18 -5.39
N GLY A 73 10.51 16.23 -6.25
CA GLY A 73 11.82 15.58 -6.28
C GLY A 73 11.86 14.26 -7.03
N THR A 74 12.93 13.51 -6.86
CA THR A 74 13.01 12.08 -7.21
C THR A 74 12.54 11.21 -6.04
N GLU A 75 12.50 9.90 -6.21
CA GLU A 75 12.26 8.92 -5.13
C GLU A 75 13.14 9.16 -3.89
N GLN A 76 14.44 9.36 -4.12
CA GLN A 76 15.41 9.51 -3.04
C GLN A 76 15.22 10.86 -2.34
N ILE A 77 14.90 11.91 -3.10
CA ILE A 77 14.57 13.21 -2.53
C ILE A 77 13.31 13.10 -1.67
N ALA A 78 12.28 12.39 -2.13
CA ALA A 78 11.06 12.14 -1.37
C ALA A 78 11.34 11.40 -0.05
N VAL A 79 12.17 10.34 -0.09
CA VAL A 79 12.63 9.62 1.11
C VAL A 79 13.38 10.56 2.07
N CYS A 80 14.32 11.36 1.55
CA CYS A 80 15.10 12.31 2.34
C CYS A 80 14.20 13.37 3.00
N GLN A 81 13.21 13.89 2.29
CA GLN A 81 12.27 14.88 2.80
C GLN A 81 11.40 14.31 3.93
N VAL A 82 10.89 13.08 3.79
CA VAL A 82 10.14 12.41 4.87
C VAL A 82 11.04 12.12 6.07
N LYS A 83 12.28 11.69 5.83
CA LYS A 83 13.28 11.46 6.88
C LYS A 83 13.62 12.73 7.66
N GLU A 84 13.84 13.84 6.96
CA GLU A 84 14.06 15.15 7.57
C GLU A 84 12.84 15.59 8.39
N TRP A 85 11.63 15.34 7.88
CA TRP A 85 10.41 15.58 8.64
C TRP A 85 10.36 14.75 9.93
N PHE A 86 10.70 13.45 9.90
CA PHE A 86 10.78 12.62 11.12
C PHE A 86 11.79 13.16 12.13
N PHE A 87 12.96 13.58 11.67
CA PHE A 87 13.99 14.16 12.53
C PHE A 87 13.49 15.42 13.26
N ASN A 88 12.80 16.30 12.52
CA ASN A 88 12.24 17.54 13.07
C ASN A 88 10.94 17.32 13.87
N ASN A 89 10.31 16.15 13.74
CA ASN A 89 9.03 15.83 14.38
C ASN A 89 9.12 14.44 15.06
N PRO A 90 9.88 14.29 16.16
CA PRO A 90 10.02 13.02 16.87
C PRO A 90 8.65 12.43 17.22
N ALA A 91 8.47 11.12 17.05
CA ALA A 91 7.13 10.53 17.16
C ALA A 91 6.51 10.70 18.56
N VAL A 92 7.35 10.78 19.60
CA VAL A 92 6.94 11.09 20.97
C VAL A 92 6.20 12.44 21.10
N ASN A 93 6.44 13.38 20.19
CA ASN A 93 5.84 14.72 20.19
C ASN A 93 4.68 14.86 19.19
N VAL A 94 4.49 13.88 18.31
CA VAL A 94 3.44 13.91 17.29
C VAL A 94 2.22 13.15 17.77
N ARG A 95 1.08 13.84 17.81
CA ARG A 95 -0.21 13.27 18.20
C ARG A 95 -1.31 13.74 17.24
N THR A 96 -2.42 13.01 17.22
CA THR A 96 -3.66 13.52 16.62
C THR A 96 -4.23 14.66 17.45
N ASN A 97 -5.24 15.35 16.91
CA ASN A 97 -6.03 16.34 17.67
C ASN A 97 -6.68 15.75 18.94
N ASN A 98 -6.86 14.42 19.00
CA ASN A 98 -7.38 13.70 20.17
C ASN A 98 -6.27 13.17 21.10
N LYS A 99 -5.01 13.58 20.89
CA LYS A 99 -3.84 13.13 21.64
C LYS A 99 -3.52 11.63 21.48
N ASP A 100 -4.00 11.00 20.40
CA ASP A 100 -3.70 9.59 20.12
C ASP A 100 -2.25 9.41 19.63
N TYR A 101 -1.62 8.31 20.03
CA TYR A 101 -0.36 7.84 19.44
C TYR A 101 -0.53 7.46 17.97
N ILE A 102 0.54 7.63 17.20
CA ILE A 102 0.59 7.20 15.80
C ILE A 102 0.93 5.72 15.76
N LYS A 103 -0.09 4.87 15.54
CA LYS A 103 0.07 3.40 15.61
C LYS A 103 0.21 2.75 14.23
N TRP A 104 -0.02 3.51 13.17
CA TRP A 104 0.23 3.03 11.83
C TRP A 104 0.67 4.13 10.90
N ALA A 105 1.38 3.72 9.85
CA ALA A 105 1.59 4.52 8.67
C ALA A 105 0.89 3.87 7.46
N ARG A 106 0.35 4.68 6.58
CA ARG A 106 -0.26 4.24 5.32
C ARG A 106 0.48 4.88 4.16
N ILE A 107 1.16 4.08 3.37
CA ILE A 107 1.79 4.49 2.11
C ILE A 107 0.81 4.15 1.00
N GLN A 108 0.18 5.18 0.47
CA GLN A 108 -0.90 5.07 -0.52
C GLN A 108 -0.75 6.18 -1.56
N GLY A 109 -1.83 6.56 -2.23
CA GLY A 109 -1.82 7.62 -3.21
C GLY A 109 -1.94 7.05 -4.62
N GLY A 110 -1.18 7.62 -5.56
CA GLY A 110 -1.15 7.21 -6.95
C GLY A 110 -0.84 5.72 -7.10
N GLU A 111 0.44 5.36 -7.14
CA GLU A 111 0.85 3.95 -7.09
C GLU A 111 2.22 3.83 -6.41
N PRO A 112 2.30 3.23 -5.20
CA PRO A 112 3.57 3.01 -4.50
C PRO A 112 4.51 2.03 -5.23
N PHE A 113 3.96 1.03 -5.90
CA PHE A 113 4.72 0.09 -6.72
C PHE A 113 4.46 0.38 -8.19
N LEU A 114 4.96 1.52 -8.68
CA LEU A 114 4.76 1.94 -10.08
C LEU A 114 5.88 1.41 -11.00
N TYR A 115 7.10 1.43 -10.49
CA TYR A 115 8.33 0.93 -11.12
C TYR A 115 9.36 0.66 -10.02
N TRP A 116 10.50 0.08 -10.39
CA TRP A 116 11.53 -0.42 -9.47
C TRP A 116 11.98 0.62 -8.43
N GLU A 117 12.40 1.81 -8.88
CA GLU A 117 12.94 2.84 -8.02
C GLU A 117 11.91 3.27 -6.96
N ARG A 118 10.64 3.41 -7.36
CA ARG A 118 9.55 3.76 -6.45
C ARG A 118 9.20 2.63 -5.49
N ALA A 119 9.33 1.37 -5.93
CA ALA A 119 9.19 0.22 -5.05
C ALA A 119 10.24 0.25 -3.94
N VAL A 120 11.51 0.46 -4.29
CA VAL A 120 12.62 0.59 -3.32
C VAL A 120 12.35 1.74 -2.34
N ALA A 121 11.98 2.92 -2.85
CA ALA A 121 11.66 4.07 -2.02
C ALA A 121 10.48 3.83 -1.08
N THR A 122 9.45 3.11 -1.54
CA THR A 122 8.29 2.73 -0.74
C THR A 122 8.68 1.82 0.43
N ILE A 123 9.59 0.86 0.23
CA ILE A 123 10.07 0.01 1.32
C ILE A 123 10.95 0.80 2.31
N GLU A 124 11.77 1.72 1.82
CA GLU A 124 12.57 2.59 2.70
C GLU A 124 11.66 3.51 3.54
N LEU A 125 10.60 4.07 2.95
CA LEU A 125 9.59 4.83 3.70
C LEU A 125 8.89 3.97 4.74
N ALA A 126 8.62 2.69 4.44
CA ALA A 126 8.04 1.75 5.40
C ALA A 126 8.99 1.51 6.58
N LYS A 127 10.27 1.28 6.30
CA LYS A 127 11.32 1.13 7.31
C LYS A 127 11.41 2.35 8.23
N LEU A 128 11.53 3.54 7.64
CA LEU A 128 11.64 4.79 8.38
C LEU A 128 10.38 5.02 9.25
N SER A 129 9.19 4.75 8.70
CA SER A 129 7.93 4.90 9.42
C SER A 129 7.80 3.95 10.61
N LEU A 130 8.21 2.68 10.47
CA LEU A 130 8.22 1.73 11.58
C LEU A 130 9.15 2.19 12.69
N LYS A 131 10.39 2.56 12.36
CA LYS A 131 11.37 3.04 13.34
C LYS A 131 10.87 4.27 14.08
N TRP A 132 10.38 5.26 13.34
CA TRP A 132 9.83 6.49 13.90
C TRP A 132 8.67 6.19 14.85
N MET A 133 7.69 5.37 14.46
CA MET A 133 6.56 5.04 15.34
C MET A 133 6.98 4.31 16.63
N LEU A 134 8.03 3.48 16.59
CA LEU A 134 8.52 2.74 17.76
C LEU A 134 9.17 3.64 18.82
N GLU A 135 9.58 4.86 18.48
CA GLU A 135 10.09 5.84 19.45
C GLU A 135 9.03 6.20 20.51
N GLN A 136 7.74 6.03 20.20
CA GLN A 136 6.63 6.33 21.11
C GLN A 136 6.48 5.32 22.27
N GLY A 137 7.09 4.13 22.19
CA GLY A 137 7.04 3.16 23.28
C GLY A 137 7.37 1.72 22.89
N ALA A 138 8.05 1.00 23.79
CA ALA A 138 8.54 -0.36 23.57
C ALA A 138 7.43 -1.41 23.38
N ASN A 139 6.23 -1.17 23.92
CA ASN A 139 5.09 -2.09 23.84
C ASN A 139 4.17 -1.84 22.64
N LEU A 140 4.57 -0.95 21.71
CA LEU A 140 3.81 -0.71 20.49
C LEU A 140 4.08 -1.80 19.46
N GLU A 141 3.02 -2.22 18.77
CA GLU A 141 3.11 -3.07 17.57
C GLU A 141 2.64 -2.25 16.35
N PRO A 142 3.48 -1.33 15.84
CA PRO A 142 3.09 -0.44 14.76
C PRO A 142 2.91 -1.18 13.44
N ARG A 143 2.12 -0.61 12.53
CA ARG A 143 1.87 -1.20 11.22
C ARG A 143 2.17 -0.21 10.11
N VAL A 144 2.85 -0.66 9.07
CA VAL A 144 2.87 0.04 7.79
C VAL A 144 1.96 -0.68 6.83
N VAL A 145 0.93 0.02 6.36
CA VAL A 145 0.05 -0.44 5.30
C VAL A 145 0.52 0.17 3.98
N ILE A 146 0.80 -0.65 2.98
CA ILE A 146 1.15 -0.21 1.63
C ILE A 146 -0.01 -0.60 0.71
N GLN A 147 -0.67 0.39 0.12
CA GLN A 147 -1.83 0.19 -0.74
C GLN A 147 -1.43 0.34 -2.20
N THR A 148 -1.64 -0.71 -2.99
CA THR A 148 -1.19 -0.81 -4.39
C THR A 148 -2.29 -1.39 -5.27
N ASN A 149 -2.30 -1.06 -6.55
CA ASN A 149 -3.14 -1.74 -7.55
C ASN A 149 -2.55 -3.09 -8.00
N GLY A 150 -1.30 -3.39 -7.64
CA GLY A 150 -0.62 -4.66 -7.89
C GLY A 150 -0.06 -4.85 -9.30
N ILE A 151 -0.25 -3.89 -10.22
CA ILE A 151 0.06 -4.08 -11.64
C ILE A 151 1.56 -4.24 -11.88
N TRP A 152 2.41 -3.49 -11.19
CA TRP A 152 3.87 -3.63 -11.35
C TRP A 152 4.34 -5.06 -11.04
N PHE A 153 3.77 -5.73 -10.03
CA PHE A 153 4.11 -7.13 -9.72
C PHE A 153 3.72 -8.10 -10.85
N ALA A 154 2.78 -7.73 -11.72
CA ALA A 154 2.43 -8.54 -12.88
C ALA A 154 3.52 -8.50 -13.96
N ASP A 155 4.21 -7.37 -14.09
CA ASP A 155 5.13 -7.08 -15.20
C ASP A 155 6.61 -7.12 -14.80
N ALA A 156 6.92 -6.85 -13.53
CA ALA A 156 8.29 -6.80 -13.03
C ALA A 156 9.01 -8.16 -13.22
N PRO A 157 10.33 -8.19 -13.45
CA PRO A 157 11.12 -9.40 -13.35
C PRO A 157 10.95 -10.11 -12.00
N ARG A 158 11.01 -11.45 -11.99
CA ARG A 158 10.84 -12.24 -10.76
C ARG A 158 11.84 -11.85 -9.67
N ASN A 159 13.11 -11.68 -10.03
CA ASN A 159 14.18 -11.29 -9.11
C ASN A 159 13.93 -9.91 -8.47
N GLU A 160 13.31 -8.95 -9.18
CA GLU A 160 12.97 -7.65 -8.60
C GLU A 160 11.87 -7.80 -7.52
N ILE A 161 10.85 -8.62 -7.77
CA ILE A 161 9.79 -8.90 -6.77
C ILE A 161 10.40 -9.57 -5.53
N GLU A 162 11.26 -10.57 -5.74
CA GLU A 162 11.96 -11.26 -4.66
C GLU A 162 12.86 -10.33 -3.86
N GLU A 163 13.56 -9.39 -4.51
CA GLU A 163 14.41 -8.40 -3.84
C GLU A 163 13.58 -7.45 -2.96
N ILE A 164 12.44 -6.93 -3.47
CA ILE A 164 11.51 -6.10 -2.67
C ILE A 164 10.96 -6.88 -1.46
N VAL A 165 10.57 -8.14 -1.65
CA VAL A 165 10.04 -8.99 -0.57
C VAL A 165 11.11 -9.33 0.47
N ASN A 166 12.35 -9.61 0.04
CA ASN A 166 13.46 -9.83 0.97
C ASN A 166 13.80 -8.55 1.74
N GLU A 167 13.70 -7.37 1.12
CA GLU A 167 13.88 -6.10 1.84
C GLU A 167 12.76 -5.88 2.86
N MET A 168 11.50 -6.22 2.55
CA MET A 168 10.42 -6.21 3.55
C MET A 168 10.74 -7.11 4.76
N LEU A 169 11.26 -8.31 4.52
CA LEU A 169 11.70 -9.22 5.59
C LEU A 169 12.85 -8.62 6.41
N SER A 170 13.86 -8.06 5.73
CA SER A 170 14.99 -7.38 6.36
C SER A 170 14.51 -6.25 7.28
N VAL A 171 13.59 -5.42 6.81
CA VAL A 171 12.98 -4.34 7.59
C VAL A 171 12.28 -4.85 8.84
N VAL A 172 11.42 -5.87 8.72
CA VAL A 172 10.70 -6.39 9.91
C VAL A 172 11.62 -7.14 10.87
N ASN A 173 12.73 -7.73 10.41
CA ASN A 173 13.72 -8.35 11.28
C ASN A 173 14.61 -7.32 12.00
N GLU A 174 14.93 -6.21 11.34
CA GLU A 174 15.72 -5.12 11.91
C GLU A 174 14.96 -4.40 13.04
N VAL A 175 13.64 -4.26 12.92
CA VAL A 175 12.81 -3.61 13.94
C VAL A 175 12.27 -4.59 14.98
N LYS A 176 12.43 -4.25 16.28
CA LYS A 176 12.03 -5.11 17.41
C LYS A 176 10.55 -5.57 17.35
N SER A 177 9.65 -4.69 16.93
CA SER A 177 8.22 -4.97 16.78
C SER A 177 7.62 -4.22 15.59
N GLY A 178 6.44 -4.66 15.14
CA GLY A 178 5.68 -4.02 14.05
C GLY A 178 5.58 -4.84 12.76
N ARG A 179 4.69 -4.44 11.85
CA ARG A 179 4.31 -5.25 10.68
C ARG A 179 4.25 -4.44 9.39
N ILE A 180 4.43 -5.12 8.27
CA ILE A 180 4.13 -4.60 6.93
C ILE A 180 2.88 -5.32 6.42
N CYS A 181 1.89 -4.58 5.95
CA CYS A 181 0.65 -5.09 5.38
C CYS A 181 0.51 -4.55 3.95
N ILE A 182 0.43 -5.42 2.96
CA ILE A 182 0.20 -5.01 1.57
C ILE A 182 -1.28 -5.17 1.25
N GLU A 183 -1.94 -4.07 0.94
CA GLU A 183 -3.33 -4.05 0.46
C GLU A 183 -3.31 -3.95 -1.06
N LEU A 184 -3.67 -5.03 -1.76
CA LEU A 184 -3.74 -5.08 -3.21
C LEU A 184 -5.18 -4.81 -3.65
N SER A 185 -5.41 -3.59 -4.14
CA SER A 185 -6.73 -3.06 -4.43
C SER A 185 -7.23 -3.47 -5.81
N PHE A 186 -8.12 -4.45 -5.87
CA PHE A 186 -8.81 -4.83 -7.10
C PHE A 186 -9.82 -3.76 -7.50
N LYS A 187 -9.78 -3.28 -8.75
CA LYS A 187 -10.62 -2.19 -9.24
C LYS A 187 -11.95 -2.66 -9.84
N GLY A 188 -12.19 -3.96 -9.83
CA GLY A 188 -13.47 -4.60 -10.13
C GLY A 188 -13.41 -6.10 -9.84
N PRO A 189 -14.57 -6.77 -9.70
CA PRO A 189 -14.66 -8.21 -9.45
C PRO A 189 -14.59 -9.06 -10.74
N ASN A 190 -14.45 -8.42 -11.90
CA ASN A 190 -14.38 -9.03 -13.23
C ASN A 190 -13.69 -8.07 -14.23
N PRO A 191 -13.27 -8.55 -15.42
CA PRO A 191 -12.55 -7.74 -16.39
C PRO A 191 -13.28 -6.48 -16.83
N LYS A 192 -14.57 -6.58 -17.16
CA LYS A 192 -15.36 -5.46 -17.69
C LYS A 192 -15.42 -4.31 -16.69
N ILE A 193 -15.86 -4.59 -15.47
CA ILE A 193 -16.02 -3.58 -14.42
C ILE A 193 -14.67 -2.97 -14.05
N ALA A 194 -13.62 -3.80 -13.95
CA ALA A 194 -12.30 -3.31 -13.59
C ALA A 194 -11.74 -2.34 -14.64
N GLU A 195 -11.90 -2.63 -15.93
CA GLU A 195 -11.47 -1.73 -17.00
C GLU A 195 -12.29 -0.44 -17.02
N GLU A 196 -13.62 -0.55 -16.99
CA GLU A 196 -14.54 0.60 -16.98
C GLU A 196 -14.22 1.54 -15.82
N TYR A 197 -14.02 1.00 -14.61
CA TYR A 197 -13.70 1.83 -13.45
C TYR A 197 -12.27 2.37 -13.46
N ALA A 198 -11.28 1.52 -13.75
CA ALA A 198 -9.86 1.87 -13.63
C ALA A 198 -9.37 2.82 -14.72
N LEU A 199 -10.03 2.83 -15.89
CA LEU A 199 -9.63 3.65 -17.04
C LEU A 199 -10.61 4.79 -17.34
N ALA A 200 -11.62 5.03 -16.50
CA ALA A 200 -12.71 5.97 -16.75
C ALA A 200 -12.27 7.40 -17.14
N ARG A 201 -11.09 7.86 -16.69
CA ARG A 201 -10.56 9.20 -16.95
C ARG A 201 -9.46 9.25 -18.00
N ILE A 202 -9.13 8.13 -18.62
CA ILE A 202 -8.13 8.07 -19.67
C ILE A 202 -8.87 8.26 -21.00
N PRO A 203 -8.50 9.27 -21.83
CA PRO A 203 -9.11 9.48 -23.13
C PRO A 203 -9.06 8.22 -24.00
N LYS A 204 -10.14 7.95 -24.76
CA LYS A 204 -10.24 6.71 -25.56
C LYS A 204 -9.14 6.63 -26.62
N GLU A 205 -8.78 7.76 -27.21
CA GLU A 205 -7.66 7.91 -28.14
C GLU A 205 -6.31 7.50 -27.52
N ASP A 206 -6.12 7.69 -26.21
CA ASP A 206 -4.90 7.32 -25.47
C ASP A 206 -4.93 5.87 -24.93
N THR A 207 -6.08 5.19 -24.95
CA THR A 207 -6.20 3.81 -24.43
C THR A 207 -5.37 2.78 -25.22
N LYS A 208 -4.96 3.09 -26.46
CA LYS A 208 -4.07 2.21 -27.24
C LYS A 208 -2.66 2.10 -26.63
N SER A 209 -2.17 3.12 -25.94
CA SER A 209 -0.86 3.14 -25.26
C SER A 209 -0.94 2.78 -23.76
N TYR A 210 -2.14 2.80 -23.19
CA TYR A 210 -2.35 2.55 -21.77
C TYR A 210 -2.42 1.07 -21.39
N ILE A 211 -2.36 0.81 -20.08
CA ILE A 211 -2.46 -0.53 -19.49
C ILE A 211 -3.73 -1.21 -19.98
N LYS A 212 -3.56 -2.31 -20.72
CA LYS A 212 -4.63 -3.23 -21.09
C LYS A 212 -4.70 -4.41 -20.12
N ASN A 213 -5.88 -4.98 -19.97
CA ASN A 213 -6.16 -6.13 -19.12
C ASN A 213 -5.84 -5.83 -17.65
N VAL A 214 -6.31 -4.68 -17.14
CA VAL A 214 -6.11 -4.23 -15.75
C VAL A 214 -6.40 -5.37 -14.79
N PHE A 215 -7.60 -5.95 -14.84
CA PHE A 215 -8.00 -7.05 -13.95
C PHE A 215 -7.04 -8.24 -13.98
N LYS A 216 -6.63 -8.69 -15.18
CA LYS A 216 -5.68 -9.79 -15.34
C LYS A 216 -4.34 -9.45 -14.68
N LYS A 217 -3.83 -8.24 -14.90
CA LYS A 217 -2.60 -7.77 -14.25
C LYS A 217 -2.76 -7.72 -12.72
N GLN A 218 -3.89 -7.29 -12.18
CA GLN A 218 -4.12 -7.32 -10.73
C GLN A 218 -4.12 -8.75 -10.17
N VAL A 219 -4.78 -9.69 -10.86
CA VAL A 219 -4.80 -11.12 -10.50
C VAL A 219 -3.40 -11.72 -10.55
N ASP A 220 -2.64 -11.47 -11.62
CA ASP A 220 -1.30 -12.01 -11.79
C ASP A 220 -0.31 -11.38 -10.80
N GLY A 221 -0.38 -10.05 -10.61
CA GLY A 221 0.40 -9.34 -9.62
C GLY A 221 0.17 -9.84 -8.19
N PHE A 222 -1.10 -10.10 -7.82
CA PHE A 222 -1.42 -10.71 -6.54
C PHE A 222 -0.79 -12.09 -6.38
N LYS A 223 -0.92 -12.97 -7.38
CA LYS A 223 -0.36 -14.33 -7.31
C LYS A 223 1.17 -14.28 -7.18
N ARG A 224 1.84 -13.46 -7.99
CA ARG A 224 3.30 -13.34 -8.02
C ARG A 224 3.84 -12.75 -6.71
N LEU A 225 3.24 -11.69 -6.19
CA LEU A 225 3.60 -11.13 -4.88
C LEU A 225 3.37 -12.14 -3.75
N ARG A 226 2.21 -12.82 -3.75
CA ARG A 226 1.88 -13.84 -2.74
C ARG A 226 2.87 -14.99 -2.75
N GLU A 227 3.21 -15.51 -3.92
CA GLU A 227 4.20 -16.57 -4.06
C GLU A 227 5.56 -16.15 -3.47
N ALA A 228 6.04 -14.95 -3.83
CA ALA A 228 7.30 -14.43 -3.30
C ALA A 228 7.24 -14.27 -1.76
N VAL A 229 6.15 -13.75 -1.20
CA VAL A 229 6.01 -13.62 0.27
C VAL A 229 5.96 -14.98 0.96
N ILE A 230 5.28 -15.97 0.39
CA ILE A 230 5.30 -17.34 0.94
C ILE A 230 6.72 -17.90 0.92
N GLN A 231 7.40 -17.82 -0.22
CA GLN A 231 8.71 -18.43 -0.44
C GLN A 231 9.82 -17.75 0.36
N HIS A 232 9.78 -16.43 0.51
CA HIS A 232 10.89 -15.67 1.10
C HIS A 232 10.62 -15.16 2.51
N VAL A 233 9.36 -15.11 2.96
CA VAL A 233 8.99 -14.58 4.28
C VAL A 233 8.36 -15.66 5.16
N TRP A 234 7.22 -16.23 4.73
CA TRP A 234 6.46 -17.14 5.59
C TRP A 234 7.18 -18.49 5.78
N SER A 235 7.85 -19.00 4.74
CA SER A 235 8.68 -20.22 4.81
C SER A 235 9.81 -20.11 5.85
N LYS A 236 10.28 -18.89 6.13
CA LYS A 236 11.31 -18.59 7.14
C LYS A 236 10.72 -18.35 8.53
N GLY A 237 9.44 -18.66 8.74
CA GLY A 237 8.74 -18.48 10.01
C GLY A 237 8.39 -17.03 10.34
N CYS A 238 8.57 -16.07 9.43
CA CYS A 238 8.23 -14.68 9.68
C CYS A 238 6.75 -14.42 9.39
N SER A 239 6.00 -13.98 10.42
CA SER A 239 4.57 -13.69 10.33
C SER A 239 4.23 -12.19 10.27
N ARG A 240 5.26 -11.34 10.12
CA ARG A 240 5.14 -9.87 10.23
C ARG A 240 4.93 -9.15 8.89
N VAL A 241 4.79 -9.90 7.79
CA VAL A 241 4.38 -9.39 6.48
C VAL A 241 3.11 -10.12 6.04
N ALA A 242 2.06 -9.36 5.74
CA ALA A 242 0.75 -9.89 5.33
C ALA A 242 0.29 -9.26 4.01
N ILE A 243 -0.51 -10.01 3.23
CA ILE A 243 -1.10 -9.54 1.97
C ILE A 243 -2.62 -9.64 2.06
N TYR A 244 -3.32 -8.60 1.63
CA TYR A 244 -4.78 -8.52 1.63
C TYR A 244 -5.26 -8.17 0.23
N PRO A 245 -6.04 -9.05 -0.46
CA PRO A 245 -6.77 -8.61 -1.63
C PRO A 245 -7.93 -7.74 -1.15
N VAL A 246 -7.97 -6.47 -1.55
CA VAL A 246 -8.99 -5.52 -1.08
C VAL A 246 -9.94 -5.12 -2.20
N ALA A 247 -11.23 -5.00 -1.88
CA ALA A 247 -12.25 -4.50 -2.80
C ALA A 247 -12.05 -2.98 -2.99
N GLY A 248 -11.58 -2.59 -4.17
CA GLY A 248 -11.01 -1.29 -4.46
C GLY A 248 -11.98 -0.23 -4.94
N PHE A 249 -12.74 0.38 -4.04
CA PHE A 249 -13.77 1.38 -4.38
C PHE A 249 -13.26 2.83 -4.48
N GLY A 250 -12.00 3.12 -4.17
CA GLY A 250 -11.58 4.50 -3.91
C GLY A 250 -12.06 5.01 -2.55
N PRO A 251 -12.09 6.33 -2.28
CA PRO A 251 -12.51 6.84 -0.99
C PRO A 251 -13.98 6.58 -0.73
N CYS A 252 -14.32 6.30 0.52
CA CYS A 252 -15.69 6.35 0.99
C CYS A 252 -16.24 7.76 0.75
N LEU A 253 -17.01 7.92 -0.32
CA LEU A 253 -17.90 9.05 -0.49
C LEU A 253 -19.06 8.78 0.50
N ASN A 254 -19.06 9.37 1.70
CA ASN A 254 -20.16 9.42 2.67
C ASN A 254 -21.38 8.48 2.44
N GLY A 255 -21.21 7.15 2.54
CA GLY A 255 -22.32 6.18 2.44
C GLY A 255 -22.74 5.73 1.03
N PHE A 256 -22.00 6.08 -0.02
CA PHE A 256 -22.22 5.56 -1.37
C PHE A 256 -21.60 4.15 -1.50
N ILE A 257 -22.43 3.16 -1.86
CA ILE A 257 -22.00 1.80 -2.19
C ILE A 257 -22.08 1.66 -3.71
N PRO A 258 -20.96 1.50 -4.42
CA PRO A 258 -20.99 1.22 -5.86
C PRO A 258 -21.78 -0.06 -6.13
N ILE A 259 -22.68 -0.02 -7.12
CA ILE A 259 -23.51 -1.15 -7.53
C ILE A 259 -23.06 -1.67 -8.90
N ASP A 260 -23.30 -2.95 -9.16
CA ASP A 260 -23.16 -3.53 -10.49
C ASP A 260 -24.43 -3.25 -11.30
N GLY A 261 -24.34 -2.33 -12.26
CA GLY A 261 -25.44 -2.01 -13.18
C GLY A 261 -25.58 -2.95 -14.38
N THR A 262 -24.75 -4.00 -14.47
CA THR A 262 -24.75 -4.93 -15.61
C THR A 262 -25.70 -6.11 -15.44
N GLN A 263 -26.22 -6.31 -14.22
CA GLN A 263 -27.11 -7.42 -13.89
C GLN A 263 -28.58 -6.96 -13.80
N LYS A 264 -29.51 -7.90 -13.97
CA LYS A 264 -30.96 -7.64 -13.80
C LYS A 264 -31.31 -7.29 -12.34
N GLU A 265 -30.60 -7.91 -11.40
CA GLU A 265 -30.69 -7.62 -9.97
C GLU A 265 -29.57 -6.67 -9.55
N ILE A 266 -29.88 -5.74 -8.65
CA ILE A 266 -28.91 -4.73 -8.19
C ILE A 266 -28.12 -5.29 -7.00
N TYR A 267 -26.83 -5.52 -7.22
CA TYR A 267 -25.90 -5.96 -6.18
C TYR A 267 -24.83 -4.90 -5.90
N PRO A 268 -24.31 -4.79 -4.66
CA PRO A 268 -23.05 -4.10 -4.40
C PRO A 268 -21.94 -4.65 -5.33
N LEU A 269 -21.05 -3.78 -5.80
CA LEU A 269 -20.08 -4.10 -6.87
C LEU A 269 -19.21 -5.32 -6.54
N PHE A 270 -18.89 -5.58 -5.27
CA PHE A 270 -18.10 -6.74 -4.85
C PHE A 270 -18.93 -7.77 -4.07
N HIS A 271 -20.24 -7.83 -4.28
CA HIS A 271 -21.06 -8.93 -3.79
C HIS A 271 -20.66 -10.26 -4.45
N PRO A 272 -20.71 -11.42 -3.78
CA PRO A 272 -20.36 -12.71 -4.40
C PRO A 272 -21.03 -13.00 -5.76
N SER A 273 -22.25 -12.51 -5.98
CA SER A 273 -22.97 -12.64 -7.26
C SER A 273 -22.37 -11.83 -8.41
N THR A 274 -21.48 -10.88 -8.16
CA THR A 274 -20.83 -10.05 -9.20
C THR A 274 -19.43 -10.55 -9.57
N TRP A 275 -18.94 -11.58 -8.86
CA TRP A 275 -17.60 -12.11 -9.06
C TRP A 275 -17.53 -13.00 -10.28
N ASP A 276 -16.49 -12.78 -11.09
CA ASP A 276 -16.11 -13.81 -12.03
C ASP A 276 -15.35 -14.96 -11.33
N SER A 277 -15.10 -16.02 -12.08
CA SER A 277 -14.38 -17.19 -11.58
C SER A 277 -12.94 -16.89 -11.16
N CYS A 278 -12.31 -15.85 -11.74
CA CYS A 278 -10.94 -15.46 -11.41
C CYS A 278 -10.88 -14.74 -10.08
N PHE A 279 -11.80 -13.80 -9.82
CA PHE A 279 -11.89 -13.08 -8.56
C PHE A 279 -12.31 -14.02 -7.43
N ASP A 280 -13.31 -14.90 -7.65
CA ASP A 280 -13.67 -15.92 -6.67
C ASP A 280 -12.47 -16.80 -6.28
N LYS A 281 -11.63 -17.17 -7.26
CA LYS A 281 -10.37 -17.90 -6.99
C LYS A 281 -9.41 -17.09 -6.11
N ILE A 282 -9.27 -15.77 -6.31
CA ILE A 282 -8.47 -14.91 -5.42
C ILE A 282 -8.99 -14.98 -3.98
N ILE A 283 -10.31 -14.89 -3.80
CA ILE A 283 -10.92 -14.92 -2.47
C ILE A 283 -10.78 -16.28 -1.80
N ARG A 284 -10.92 -17.38 -2.56
CA ARG A 284 -10.63 -18.74 -2.06
C ARG A 284 -9.17 -18.90 -1.64
N ILE A 285 -8.23 -18.37 -2.41
CA ILE A 285 -6.80 -18.37 -2.06
C ILE A 285 -6.58 -17.61 -0.75
N PHE A 286 -7.14 -16.40 -0.61
CA PHE A 286 -7.01 -15.62 0.61
C PHE A 286 -7.64 -16.31 1.83
N ARG A 287 -8.81 -16.92 1.68
CA ARG A 287 -9.45 -17.74 2.73
C ARG A 287 -8.54 -18.88 3.20
N LYS A 288 -7.89 -19.56 2.24
CA LYS A 288 -6.90 -20.60 2.55
C LYS A 288 -5.72 -20.02 3.32
N ASP A 289 -5.18 -18.87 2.90
CA ASP A 289 -4.04 -18.22 3.59
C ASP A 289 -4.38 -17.83 5.02
N VAL A 290 -5.55 -17.22 5.25
CA VAL A 290 -6.02 -16.85 6.60
C VAL A 290 -6.13 -18.08 7.50
N THR A 291 -6.53 -19.22 6.93
CA THR A 291 -6.68 -20.48 7.66
C THR A 291 -5.34 -21.13 7.96
N VAL A 292 -4.47 -21.29 6.96
CA VAL A 292 -3.19 -22.00 7.04
C VAL A 292 -2.13 -21.17 7.77
N SER A 293 -2.06 -19.86 7.50
CA SER A 293 -1.09 -18.92 8.07
C SER A 293 -1.72 -18.15 9.24
N SER A 294 -2.28 -18.88 10.20
CA SER A 294 -3.06 -18.33 11.31
C SER A 294 -2.33 -17.26 12.14
N CYS A 295 -0.99 -17.37 12.27
CA CYS A 295 -0.17 -16.40 12.98
C CYS A 295 -0.04 -15.06 12.21
N VAL A 296 0.04 -15.10 10.88
CA VAL A 296 0.08 -13.91 10.01
C VAL A 296 -1.22 -13.12 10.16
N TYR A 297 -2.35 -13.83 10.12
CA TYR A 297 -3.70 -13.27 10.11
C TYR A 297 -4.42 -13.35 11.46
N ARG A 298 -3.69 -13.50 12.57
CA ARG A 298 -4.27 -13.66 13.92
C ARG A 298 -5.26 -12.55 14.25
N ASP A 299 -4.84 -11.31 14.07
CA ASP A 299 -5.63 -10.13 14.45
C ASP A 299 -6.87 -10.00 13.54
N TYR A 300 -6.74 -10.37 12.27
CA TYR A 300 -7.85 -10.43 11.33
C TYR A 300 -8.89 -11.47 11.80
N ARG A 301 -8.47 -12.70 12.11
CA ARG A 301 -9.37 -13.78 12.54
C ARG A 301 -10.11 -13.49 13.84
N GLN A 302 -9.38 -13.00 14.84
CA GLN A 302 -9.96 -12.62 16.14
C GLN A 302 -11.07 -11.59 15.96
N ARG A 303 -10.88 -10.64 15.04
CA ARG A 303 -11.84 -9.55 14.83
C ARG A 303 -13.15 -10.00 14.19
N PHE A 304 -13.07 -10.92 13.23
CA PHE A 304 -14.21 -11.39 12.46
C PHE A 304 -14.80 -12.71 13.00
N ASN A 305 -14.48 -13.08 14.24
CA ASN A 305 -14.97 -14.32 14.87
C ASN A 305 -14.75 -15.56 13.97
N ASN A 306 -13.57 -15.65 13.34
CA ASN A 306 -13.20 -16.65 12.34
C ASN A 306 -14.02 -16.65 11.02
N VAL A 307 -14.92 -15.69 10.81
CA VAL A 307 -15.56 -15.46 9.50
C VAL A 307 -14.55 -14.76 8.58
N ILE A 308 -14.38 -15.25 7.36
CA ILE A 308 -13.43 -14.67 6.40
C ILE A 308 -14.19 -13.85 5.35
N LEU A 309 -14.09 -12.53 5.48
CA LEU A 309 -14.72 -11.52 4.63
C LEU A 309 -13.68 -10.88 3.69
N ILE A 310 -14.13 -10.32 2.57
CA ILE A 310 -13.21 -9.53 1.72
C ILE A 310 -12.91 -8.20 2.44
N PRO A 311 -11.65 -7.84 2.65
CA PRO A 311 -11.30 -6.50 3.11
C PRO A 311 -11.74 -5.45 2.07
N MET A 312 -12.27 -4.31 2.51
CA MET A 312 -12.67 -3.24 1.60
C MET A 312 -11.67 -2.08 1.63
N GLU A 313 -11.33 -1.53 0.47
CA GLU A 313 -10.67 -0.24 0.31
C GLU A 313 -11.67 0.80 0.82
N VAL A 314 -11.48 1.23 2.07
CA VAL A 314 -12.24 2.27 2.78
C VAL A 314 -13.60 1.85 3.37
N MET A 315 -13.54 1.32 4.58
CA MET A 315 -14.18 2.03 5.71
C MET A 315 -13.04 2.79 6.41
N GLU A 316 -13.30 3.81 7.23
CA GLU A 316 -12.30 4.32 8.20
C GLU A 316 -11.52 3.14 8.82
N ALA A 317 -10.33 3.35 9.38
CA ALA A 317 -9.61 2.26 10.06
C ALA A 317 -10.42 1.58 11.17
N LYS A 318 -11.25 0.60 10.80
CA LYS A 318 -12.31 0.07 11.64
C LYS A 318 -11.76 -1.17 12.31
N LYS A 319 -11.25 -1.03 13.52
CA LYS A 319 -10.79 -2.13 14.40
C LYS A 319 -9.68 -3.05 13.87
N PHE A 320 -9.58 -3.38 12.58
CA PHE A 320 -8.61 -4.32 12.00
C PHE A 320 -7.17 -3.79 11.98
N GLN A 321 -7.01 -2.45 11.99
CA GLN A 321 -5.71 -1.79 12.10
C GLN A 321 -5.31 -1.53 13.56
N ARG A 322 -6.15 -1.85 14.56
CA ARG A 322 -5.84 -1.67 15.99
C ARG A 322 -4.69 -2.61 16.36
N GLY A 323 -3.45 -2.12 16.35
CA GLY A 323 -2.38 -2.74 17.13
C GLY A 323 -2.86 -2.84 18.57
N GLY A 324 -3.24 -4.05 18.98
CA GLY A 324 -3.68 -4.33 20.35
C GLY A 324 -2.49 -4.20 21.29
N GLN A 325 -2.73 -3.69 22.50
CA GLN A 325 -1.88 -4.10 23.62
C GLN A 325 -2.30 -5.53 24.01
N PRO A 326 -1.35 -6.40 24.40
CA PRO A 326 -1.73 -7.60 25.13
C PRO A 326 -2.41 -7.14 26.43
N THR A 327 -3.66 -7.56 26.61
CA THR A 327 -4.29 -7.59 27.94
C THR A 327 -3.68 -8.70 28.76
#